data_AF-A0AAU2WV63-F1
#
_entry.id   AF-A0AAU2WV63-F1
#
_cell.length_a   1.000
_cell.length_b   1.000
_cell.length_c   1.000
_cell.angle_alpha   90.00
_cell.angle_beta   90.00
_cell.angle_gamma   90.00
#
_symmetry.space_group_name_H-M   'P 1'
#
loop_
_entity.id
_entity.type
_entity.pdbx_description
1 polymer ?
#
loop_
_entity_poly.entity_id
_entity_poly.type
_entity_poly.pdbx_seq_one_letter_code
_entity_poly.pdbx_strand_id
1 'polypeptide(L)'
;MLETSARLLRLLSLLQTHRDWTGTELADRLDVTARTVRNDVERLRNLGYPVHATRGAAGGYRLGAGASLPPLLLDDEEAVAVAVGLRTAAGGTVSGIEETSLRALAKLEQVLPNRLRRRVNALQTYTVPVPGQEGPRVDAEVLTTIAAACRDHERLRFDYRDHSGAETLRNVEPYRMVNWGRRWYLVAWDTQRDDWRIFRVDRVSPRSPTGPRFTPRDLPAEDIAEYVSACVAAAPWRTRVRVTVKAPAAEIAARVPGFAGSVEPLDDETCVFSTGADNPETLAIWLGMLGADFTVENAPELVDHLRSLADRYARAAAN
;
A
#
# COMPACT_ATOMS: atom_id res chain seq x y z
N MET A 1 31.78 6.48 -34.25
CA MET A 1 31.42 5.54 -33.16
C MET A 1 30.46 6.14 -32.14
N LEU A 2 30.66 7.38 -31.68
CA LEU A 2 29.76 8.06 -30.74
C LEU A 2 28.30 8.16 -31.22
N GLU A 3 28.06 8.44 -32.51
CA GLU A 3 26.70 8.52 -33.07
C GLU A 3 25.93 7.20 -33.01
N THR A 4 26.62 6.07 -33.20
CA THR A 4 25.99 4.75 -33.15
C THR A 4 25.59 4.37 -31.73
N SER A 5 26.44 4.68 -30.74
CA SER A 5 26.13 4.43 -29.33
C SER A 5 25.01 5.36 -28.82
N ALA A 6 25.06 6.64 -29.18
CA ALA A 6 24.00 7.60 -28.85
C ALA A 6 22.66 7.20 -29.46
N ARG A 7 22.66 6.75 -30.72
CA ARG A 7 21.45 6.26 -31.40
C ARG A 7 20.89 4.99 -30.75
N LEU A 8 21.75 4.05 -30.34
CA LEU A 8 21.34 2.84 -29.62
C LEU A 8 20.65 3.17 -28.28
N LEU A 9 21.22 4.11 -27.51
CA LEU A 9 20.62 4.57 -26.26
C LEU A 9 19.28 5.28 -26.50
N ARG A 10 19.18 6.08 -27.57
CA ARG A 10 17.95 6.77 -27.95
C ARG A 10 16.86 5.79 -28.42
N LEU A 11 17.23 4.76 -29.17
CA LEU A 11 16.33 3.65 -29.53
C LEU A 11 15.84 2.92 -28.28
N LEU A 12 16.73 2.62 -27.33
CA LEU A 12 16.36 1.98 -26.07
C LEU A 12 15.37 2.83 -25.26
N SER A 13 15.63 4.14 -25.13
CA SER A 13 14.72 5.08 -24.44
C SER A 13 13.32 5.09 -25.07
N LEU A 14 13.23 5.09 -26.41
CA LEU A 14 11.95 5.00 -27.10
C LEU A 14 11.23 3.68 -26.78
N LEU A 15 11.92 2.54 -26.84
CA LEU A 15 11.34 1.22 -26.56
C LEU A 15 10.93 1.01 -25.09
N GLN A 16 11.45 1.81 -24.16
CA GLN A 16 11.09 1.78 -22.73
C GLN A 16 9.73 2.44 -22.46
N THR A 17 9.22 3.28 -23.36
CA THR A 17 7.83 3.75 -23.28
C THR A 17 6.88 2.57 -23.54
N HIS A 18 5.81 2.41 -22.75
CA HIS A 18 4.82 1.32 -22.88
C HIS A 18 3.94 1.44 -24.16
N ARG A 19 4.56 1.55 -25.34
CA ARG A 19 3.93 1.66 -26.66
C ARG A 19 4.61 0.70 -27.65
N ASP A 20 3.85 0.15 -28.59
CA ASP A 20 4.44 -0.55 -29.74
C ASP A 20 4.91 0.48 -30.77
N TRP A 21 6.15 0.35 -31.21
CA TRP A 21 6.76 1.26 -32.17
C TRP A 21 6.93 0.61 -33.53
N THR A 22 6.32 1.15 -34.58
CA THR A 22 6.58 0.64 -35.94
C THR A 22 8.03 0.93 -36.34
N GLY A 23 8.59 0.10 -37.23
CA GLY A 23 9.95 0.32 -37.74
C GLY A 23 10.11 1.66 -38.47
N THR A 24 9.04 2.17 -39.08
CA THR A 24 9.01 3.47 -39.77
C THR A 24 8.99 4.63 -38.76
N GLU A 25 8.15 4.57 -37.71
CA GLU A 25 8.13 5.62 -36.67
C GLU A 25 9.47 5.75 -35.93
N LEU A 26 10.17 4.64 -35.70
CA LEU A 26 11.50 4.64 -35.10
C LEU A 26 12.55 5.21 -36.05
N ALA A 27 12.45 4.86 -37.35
CA ALA A 27 13.32 5.38 -38.38
C ALA A 27 13.22 6.92 -38.46
N ASP A 28 12.00 7.45 -38.48
CA ASP A 28 11.74 8.89 -38.55
C ASP A 28 12.26 9.62 -37.28
N ARG A 29 12.03 9.06 -36.09
CA ARG A 29 12.47 9.68 -34.82
C ARG A 29 13.97 9.63 -34.60
N LEU A 30 14.64 8.61 -35.13
CA LEU A 30 16.08 8.42 -35.01
C LEU A 30 16.85 8.99 -36.21
N ASP A 31 16.16 9.55 -37.20
CA ASP A 31 16.70 10.08 -38.45
C ASP A 31 17.59 9.05 -39.19
N VAL A 32 17.08 7.82 -39.32
CA VAL A 32 17.79 6.71 -39.98
C VAL A 32 16.85 5.82 -40.78
N THR A 33 17.39 4.92 -41.59
CA THR A 33 16.57 3.95 -42.35
C THR A 33 15.99 2.84 -41.47
N ALA A 34 14.87 2.26 -41.88
CA ALA A 34 14.29 1.06 -41.24
C ALA A 34 15.25 -0.15 -41.20
N ARG A 35 16.20 -0.23 -42.14
CA ARG A 35 17.27 -1.24 -42.12
C ARG A 35 18.23 -0.99 -40.95
N THR A 36 18.57 0.26 -40.68
CA THR A 36 19.42 0.66 -39.55
C THR A 36 18.72 0.37 -38.23
N VAL A 37 17.43 0.69 -38.10
CA VAL A 37 16.62 0.35 -36.92
C VAL A 37 16.66 -1.15 -36.65
N ARG A 38 16.44 -1.99 -37.67
CA ARG A 38 16.53 -3.45 -37.54
C ARG A 38 17.89 -3.92 -37.01
N ASN A 39 18.98 -3.36 -37.52
CA ASN A 39 20.32 -3.70 -37.05
C ASN A 39 20.58 -3.22 -35.61
N ASP A 40 20.08 -2.05 -35.24
CA ASP A 40 20.23 -1.53 -33.88
C ASP A 40 19.37 -2.32 -32.87
N VAL A 41 18.20 -2.81 -33.27
CA VAL A 41 17.39 -3.76 -32.48
C VAL A 41 18.14 -5.08 -32.25
N GLU A 42 18.78 -5.64 -33.27
CA GLU A 42 19.61 -6.85 -33.10
C GLU A 42 20.79 -6.62 -32.16
N ARG A 43 21.40 -5.43 -32.20
CA ARG A 43 22.45 -5.05 -31.25
C ARG A 43 21.93 -4.97 -29.82
N LEU A 44 20.74 -4.41 -29.60
CA LEU A 44 20.10 -4.41 -28.27
C LEU A 44 19.83 -5.84 -27.78
N ARG A 45 19.34 -6.74 -28.65
CA ARG A 45 19.14 -8.16 -28.32
C ARG A 45 20.44 -8.85 -27.90
N ASN A 46 21.53 -8.61 -28.64
CA ASN A 46 22.85 -9.14 -28.30
C ASN A 46 23.40 -8.59 -26.98
N LEU A 47 22.97 -7.40 -26.56
CA LEU A 47 23.29 -6.81 -25.26
C LEU A 47 22.36 -7.30 -24.13
N GLY A 48 21.47 -8.26 -24.42
CA GLY A 48 20.57 -8.86 -23.43
C GLY A 48 19.23 -8.15 -23.26
N TYR A 49 18.91 -7.14 -24.08
CA TYR A 49 17.60 -6.48 -24.02
C TYR A 49 16.56 -7.28 -24.83
N PRO A 50 15.46 -7.75 -24.19
CA PRO A 50 14.46 -8.60 -24.85
C PRO A 50 13.53 -7.78 -25.75
N VAL A 51 13.98 -7.35 -26.93
CA VAL A 51 13.11 -6.61 -27.85
C VAL A 51 12.25 -7.57 -28.66
N HIS A 52 10.93 -7.55 -28.46
CA HIS A 52 9.97 -8.31 -29.25
C HIS A 52 9.57 -7.54 -30.51
N ALA A 53 9.23 -8.28 -31.58
CA ALA A 53 8.74 -7.70 -32.82
C ALA A 53 7.50 -8.46 -33.28
N THR A 54 6.38 -7.74 -33.43
CA THR A 54 5.14 -8.29 -33.97
C THR A 54 5.06 -8.00 -35.46
N ARG A 55 4.71 -8.99 -36.30
CA ARG A 55 4.54 -8.81 -37.75
C ARG A 55 3.10 -8.40 -38.08
N GLY A 56 2.91 -7.51 -39.06
CA GLY A 56 1.60 -7.09 -39.55
C GLY A 56 1.52 -5.58 -39.85
N ALA A 57 0.38 -5.11 -40.37
CA ALA A 57 0.13 -3.69 -40.66
C ALA A 57 0.14 -2.79 -39.41
N ALA A 58 -0.13 -3.36 -38.23
CA ALA A 58 0.01 -2.75 -36.91
C ALA A 58 1.23 -3.31 -36.12
N GLY A 59 2.16 -3.98 -36.80
CA GLY A 59 3.31 -4.63 -36.18
C GLY A 59 4.37 -3.63 -35.73
N GLY A 60 4.92 -3.84 -34.54
CA GLY A 60 5.91 -2.94 -33.94
C GLY A 60 6.95 -3.65 -33.07
N TYR A 61 7.96 -2.89 -32.69
CA TYR A 61 8.98 -3.23 -31.71
C TYR A 61 8.54 -2.75 -30.33
N ARG A 62 8.75 -3.60 -29.32
CA ARG A 62 8.54 -3.28 -27.91
C ARG A 62 9.61 -3.97 -27.06
N LEU A 63 10.02 -3.33 -25.98
CA LEU A 63 10.84 -3.98 -24.96
C LEU A 63 9.97 -4.97 -24.15
N GLY A 64 10.35 -6.25 -24.16
CA GLY A 64 9.75 -7.31 -23.37
C GLY A 64 10.22 -7.32 -21.92
N ALA A 65 9.59 -8.18 -21.11
CA ALA A 65 10.10 -8.51 -19.80
C ALA A 65 11.23 -9.54 -19.93
N GLY A 66 12.43 -9.19 -19.45
CA GLY A 66 13.63 -10.06 -19.50
C GLY A 66 13.93 -10.69 -18.14
N ALA A 67 14.87 -11.65 -18.11
CA ALA A 67 15.31 -12.34 -16.89
C ALA A 67 16.13 -11.46 -15.92
N SER A 68 16.64 -10.32 -16.39
CA SER A 68 17.35 -9.32 -15.58
C SER A 68 16.79 -7.93 -15.85
N LEU A 69 16.82 -7.06 -14.84
CA LEU A 69 16.41 -5.67 -14.97
C LEU A 69 17.44 -4.92 -15.84
N PRO A 70 17.08 -4.46 -17.05
CA PRO A 70 17.99 -3.69 -17.89
C PRO A 70 18.30 -2.32 -17.26
N PRO A 71 19.42 -1.66 -17.63
CA PRO A 71 19.64 -0.25 -17.34
C PRO A 71 18.43 0.61 -17.73
N LEU A 72 17.83 1.27 -16.74
CA LEU A 72 16.71 2.18 -16.93
C LEU A 72 17.25 3.58 -17.21
N LEU A 73 16.78 4.20 -18.29
CA LEU A 73 17.02 5.62 -18.53
C LEU A 73 15.91 6.37 -17.81
N LEU A 74 16.27 7.06 -16.73
CA LEU A 74 15.35 7.91 -15.98
C LEU A 74 15.53 9.35 -16.45
N ASP A 75 14.42 10.05 -16.67
CA ASP A 75 14.46 11.50 -16.79
C ASP A 75 14.67 12.18 -15.42
N ASP A 76 14.76 13.51 -15.44
CA ASP A 76 14.99 14.29 -14.23
C ASP A 76 13.90 14.12 -13.16
N GLU A 77 12.63 14.02 -13.57
CA GLU A 77 11.48 13.93 -12.67
C GLU A 77 11.33 12.52 -12.11
N GLU A 78 11.47 11.51 -12.98
CA GLU A 78 11.49 10.09 -12.61
C GLU A 78 12.62 9.81 -11.61
N ALA A 79 13.81 10.35 -11.84
CA ALA A 79 14.95 10.18 -10.94
C ALA A 79 14.70 10.77 -9.54
N VAL A 80 14.04 11.94 -9.47
CA VAL A 80 13.64 12.54 -8.17
C VAL A 80 12.57 11.70 -7.50
N ALA A 81 11.56 11.22 -8.24
CA ALA A 81 10.49 10.38 -7.71
C ALA A 81 11.03 9.06 -7.13
N VAL A 82 11.94 8.39 -7.84
CA VAL A 82 12.61 7.17 -7.36
C VAL A 82 13.42 7.47 -6.10
N ALA A 83 14.19 8.56 -6.07
CA ALA A 83 14.97 8.93 -4.89
C ALA A 83 14.09 9.18 -3.64
N VAL A 84 12.98 9.89 -3.81
CA VAL A 84 12.00 10.13 -2.73
C VAL A 84 11.33 8.83 -2.29
N GLY A 85 10.95 7.97 -3.24
CA GLY A 85 10.35 6.67 -2.95
C GLY A 85 11.28 5.76 -2.16
N LEU A 86 12.55 5.65 -2.56
CA LEU A 86 13.57 4.86 -1.86
C LEU A 86 13.83 5.39 -0.45
N ARG A 87 13.86 6.72 -0.26
CA ARG A 87 14.01 7.34 1.06
C ARG A 87 12.80 7.06 1.95
N THR A 88 11.61 7.13 1.40
CA THR A 88 10.36 6.84 2.11
C THR A 88 10.28 5.37 2.49
N ALA A 89 10.69 4.46 1.60
CA ALA A 89 10.76 3.03 1.86
C ALA A 89 11.77 2.68 2.96
N ALA A 90 12.93 3.36 2.99
CA ALA A 90 13.94 3.16 4.03
C ALA A 90 13.47 3.54 5.45
N GLY A 91 12.45 4.39 5.57
CA GLY A 91 11.81 4.75 6.85
C GLY A 91 10.34 4.32 6.95
N GLY A 92 9.90 3.43 6.05
CA GLY A 92 8.50 3.09 5.86
C GLY A 92 8.01 1.96 6.76
N THR A 93 6.79 1.48 6.48
CA THR A 93 6.14 0.38 7.23
C THR A 93 6.53 -1.01 6.70
N VAL A 94 7.49 -1.11 5.79
CA VAL A 94 7.94 -2.39 5.22
C VAL A 94 9.35 -2.68 5.71
N SER A 95 9.52 -3.77 6.46
CA SER A 95 10.82 -4.23 6.94
C SER A 95 11.50 -5.17 5.94
N GLY A 96 12.83 -5.22 5.98
CA GLY A 96 13.66 -6.07 5.11
C GLY A 96 14.12 -5.38 3.83
N ILE A 97 13.63 -4.18 3.53
CA ILE A 97 14.04 -3.39 2.35
C ILE A 97 14.81 -2.13 2.70
N GLU A 98 15.06 -1.84 3.98
CA GLU A 98 15.68 -0.60 4.42
C GLU A 98 17.09 -0.45 3.84
N GLU A 99 17.94 -1.46 4.05
CA GLU A 99 19.32 -1.45 3.55
C GLU A 99 19.36 -1.47 2.02
N THR A 100 18.46 -2.24 1.39
CA THR A 100 18.41 -2.37 -0.07
C THR A 100 17.94 -1.07 -0.72
N SER A 101 17.00 -0.37 -0.09
CA SER A 101 16.53 0.96 -0.51
C SER A 101 17.63 2.00 -0.39
N LEU A 102 18.38 2.02 0.72
CA LEU A 102 19.54 2.89 0.90
C LEU A 102 20.65 2.59 -0.11
N ARG A 103 20.93 1.32 -0.39
CA ARG A 103 21.92 0.89 -1.39
C ARG A 103 21.51 1.30 -2.80
N ALA A 104 20.24 1.15 -3.16
CA ALA A 104 19.71 1.60 -4.44
C ALA A 104 19.77 3.13 -4.57
N LEU A 105 19.44 3.86 -3.50
CA LEU A 105 19.53 5.31 -3.44
C LEU A 105 20.96 5.79 -3.63
N ALA A 106 21.94 5.15 -2.97
CA ALA A 106 23.35 5.46 -3.16
C ALA A 106 23.82 5.23 -4.61
N LYS A 107 23.37 4.15 -5.26
CA LYS A 107 23.66 3.89 -6.69
C LYS A 107 23.04 4.95 -7.60
N LEU A 108 21.82 5.39 -7.30
CA LEU A 108 21.15 6.45 -8.04
C LEU A 108 21.91 7.78 -7.87
N GLU A 109 22.24 8.16 -6.64
CA GLU A 109 22.96 9.41 -6.34
C GLU A 109 24.31 9.50 -7.05
N GLN A 110 25.01 8.38 -7.26
CA GLN A 110 26.27 8.32 -8.01
C GLN A 110 26.12 8.76 -9.47
N VAL A 111 24.98 8.48 -10.10
CA VAL A 111 24.74 8.79 -11.52
C VAL A 111 23.96 10.10 -11.73
N LEU A 112 23.38 10.69 -10.67
CA LEU A 112 22.64 11.95 -10.77
C LEU A 112 23.55 13.16 -11.12
N PRO A 113 23.12 14.03 -12.06
CA PRO A 113 23.71 15.35 -12.24
C PRO A 113 23.69 16.17 -10.95
N ASN A 114 24.70 17.03 -10.77
CA ASN A 114 24.86 17.86 -9.55
C ASN A 114 23.59 18.64 -9.16
N ARG A 115 22.82 19.13 -10.14
CA ARG A 115 21.52 19.79 -9.93
C ARG A 115 20.53 18.88 -9.19
N LEU A 116 20.33 17.66 -9.69
CA LEU A 116 19.36 16.73 -9.13
C LEU A 116 19.83 16.19 -7.78
N ARG A 117 21.12 15.87 -7.65
CA ARG A 117 21.70 15.43 -6.37
C ARG A 117 21.46 16.46 -5.27
N ARG A 118 21.63 17.77 -5.55
CA ARG A 118 21.31 18.83 -4.59
C ARG A 118 19.82 18.87 -4.22
N ARG A 119 18.92 18.70 -5.20
CA ARG A 119 17.47 18.70 -4.96
C ARG A 119 17.04 17.50 -4.10
N VAL A 120 17.56 16.32 -4.40
CA VAL A 120 17.34 15.10 -3.61
C VAL A 120 17.91 15.25 -2.20
N ASN A 121 19.15 15.72 -2.07
CA ASN A 121 19.77 15.96 -0.76
C ASN A 121 18.99 17.00 0.06
N ALA A 122 18.50 18.07 -0.56
CA ALA A 122 17.69 19.06 0.15
C ALA A 122 16.42 18.42 0.74
N LEU A 123 15.70 17.60 -0.03
CA LEU A 123 14.54 16.86 0.48
C LEU A 123 14.95 15.93 1.64
N GLN A 124 16.09 15.25 1.55
CA GLN A 124 16.55 14.35 2.62
C GLN A 124 17.01 15.07 3.89
N THR A 125 17.75 16.17 3.75
CA THR A 125 18.35 16.91 4.87
C THR A 125 17.30 17.73 5.61
N TYR A 126 16.34 18.30 4.89
CA TYR A 126 15.30 19.16 5.45
C TYR A 126 13.98 18.46 5.72
N THR A 127 13.93 17.12 5.57
CA THR A 127 12.79 16.30 6.00
C THR A 127 13.23 15.39 7.13
N VAL A 128 12.73 15.67 8.33
CA VAL A 128 12.93 14.82 9.51
C VAL A 128 11.70 13.93 9.64
N PRO A 129 11.84 12.59 9.60
CA PRO A 129 10.74 11.71 9.95
C PRO A 129 10.42 11.88 11.44
N VAL A 130 9.13 11.98 11.78
CA VAL A 130 8.68 12.07 13.17
C VAL A 130 8.68 10.66 13.79
N PRO A 131 9.53 10.36 14.79
CA PRO A 131 9.56 9.06 15.44
C PRO A 131 8.24 8.78 16.18
N GLY A 132 7.82 7.51 16.24
CA GLY A 132 6.61 7.10 16.99
C GLY A 132 5.28 7.23 16.24
N GLN A 133 5.29 7.76 15.01
CA GLN A 133 4.14 7.65 14.10
C GLN A 133 4.20 6.37 13.24
N GLU A 134 5.24 5.54 13.37
CA GLU A 134 5.44 4.35 12.55
C GLU A 134 4.29 3.34 12.75
N GLY A 135 3.66 2.96 11.63
CA GLY A 135 2.70 1.86 11.64
C GLY A 135 3.39 0.52 11.93
N PRO A 136 2.63 -0.53 12.25
CA PRO A 136 3.20 -1.87 12.40
C PRO A 136 3.95 -2.25 11.11
N ARG A 137 5.19 -2.76 11.28
CA ARG A 137 6.03 -3.15 10.15
C ARG A 137 5.62 -4.51 9.61
N VAL A 138 5.70 -4.66 8.29
CA VAL A 138 5.45 -5.91 7.58
C VAL A 138 6.69 -6.30 6.81
N ASP A 139 7.12 -7.55 6.91
CA ASP A 139 8.25 -8.05 6.13
C ASP A 139 7.93 -8.05 4.62
N ALA A 140 8.87 -7.57 3.80
CA ALA A 140 8.73 -7.58 2.35
C ALA A 140 8.54 -8.99 1.77
N GLU A 141 9.15 -10.02 2.35
CA GLU A 141 8.97 -11.42 1.94
C GLU A 141 7.53 -11.88 2.15
N VAL A 142 6.88 -11.43 3.24
CA VAL A 142 5.47 -11.71 3.50
C VAL A 142 4.59 -11.03 2.44
N LEU A 143 4.85 -9.76 2.13
CA LEU A 143 4.10 -9.03 1.09
C LEU A 143 4.24 -9.66 -0.29
N THR A 144 5.46 -10.06 -0.68
CA THR A 144 5.70 -10.68 -1.99
C THR A 144 5.06 -12.07 -2.06
N THR A 145 5.12 -12.86 -0.98
CA THR A 145 4.46 -14.17 -0.90
C THR A 145 2.95 -14.04 -1.07
N ILE A 146 2.31 -13.10 -0.38
CA ILE A 146 0.86 -12.88 -0.48
C ILE A 146 0.49 -12.35 -1.88
N ALA A 147 1.27 -11.42 -2.42
CA ALA A 147 1.04 -10.87 -3.76
C ALA A 147 1.14 -11.95 -4.84
N ALA A 148 2.13 -12.86 -4.74
CA ALA A 148 2.26 -14.01 -5.64
C ALA A 148 1.04 -14.93 -5.54
N ALA A 149 0.59 -15.28 -4.34
CA ALA A 149 -0.59 -16.11 -4.14
C ALA A 149 -1.87 -15.47 -4.71
N CYS A 150 -2.05 -14.15 -4.58
CA CYS A 150 -3.15 -13.42 -5.21
C CYS A 150 -3.09 -13.50 -6.74
N ARG A 151 -1.90 -13.28 -7.33
CA ARG A 151 -1.68 -13.28 -8.79
C ARG A 151 -1.90 -14.66 -9.41
N ASP A 152 -1.38 -15.70 -8.74
CA ASP A 152 -1.38 -17.08 -9.26
C ASP A 152 -2.66 -17.84 -8.88
N HIS A 153 -3.56 -17.18 -8.14
CA HIS A 153 -4.79 -17.76 -7.60
C HIS A 153 -4.53 -19.04 -6.82
N GLU A 154 -3.53 -19.00 -5.95
CA GLU A 154 -3.14 -20.09 -5.07
C GLU A 154 -3.64 -19.86 -3.66
N ARG A 155 -4.18 -20.90 -3.02
CA ARG A 155 -4.63 -20.80 -1.63
C ARG A 155 -3.44 -20.47 -0.72
N LEU A 156 -3.67 -19.55 0.21
CA LEU A 156 -2.66 -19.12 1.15
C LEU A 156 -2.96 -19.73 2.53
N ARG A 157 -1.97 -20.46 3.07
CA ARG A 157 -1.98 -20.96 4.44
C ARG A 157 -1.08 -20.10 5.32
N PHE A 158 -1.55 -19.70 6.48
CA PHE A 158 -0.77 -18.87 7.40
C PHE A 158 -1.22 -19.01 8.84
N ASP A 159 -0.29 -18.80 9.78
CA ASP A 159 -0.65 -18.56 11.17
C ASP A 159 -1.11 -17.10 11.31
N TYR A 160 -2.24 -16.90 11.96
CA TYR A 160 -2.83 -15.59 12.20
C TYR A 160 -2.98 -15.34 13.68
N ARG A 161 -2.37 -14.26 14.16
CA ARG A 161 -2.58 -13.78 15.52
C ARG A 161 -3.72 -12.79 15.51
N ASP A 162 -4.82 -13.12 16.18
CA ASP A 162 -5.97 -12.21 16.25
C ASP A 162 -5.74 -11.08 17.27
N HIS A 163 -6.73 -10.19 17.42
CA HIS A 163 -6.69 -9.08 18.38
C HIS A 163 -6.65 -9.56 19.85
N SER A 164 -7.06 -10.80 20.11
CA SER A 164 -7.01 -11.40 21.43
C SER A 164 -5.65 -12.00 21.77
N GLY A 165 -4.76 -12.08 20.79
CA GLY A 165 -3.47 -12.75 20.89
C GLY A 165 -3.55 -14.25 20.65
N ALA A 166 -4.73 -14.79 20.33
CA ALA A 166 -4.87 -16.19 19.98
C ALA A 166 -4.32 -16.44 18.56
N GLU A 167 -3.55 -17.50 18.43
CA GLU A 167 -3.01 -17.93 17.15
C GLU A 167 -3.95 -18.95 16.52
N THR A 168 -4.27 -18.72 15.25
CA THR A 168 -5.16 -19.59 14.49
C THR A 168 -4.55 -19.87 13.13
N LEU A 169 -4.57 -21.13 12.70
CA LEU A 169 -4.18 -21.49 11.35
C LEU A 169 -5.32 -21.15 10.39
N ARG A 170 -5.02 -20.34 9.37
CA ARG A 170 -5.97 -19.96 8.32
C ARG A 170 -5.58 -20.59 6.99
N ASN A 171 -6.61 -20.90 6.20
CA ASN A 171 -6.48 -21.33 4.81
C ASN A 171 -7.47 -20.53 3.99
N VAL A 172 -6.97 -19.64 3.15
CA VAL A 172 -7.80 -18.64 2.45
C VAL A 172 -7.54 -18.66 0.95
N GLU A 173 -8.52 -18.18 0.20
CA GLU A 173 -8.39 -17.84 -1.21
C GLU A 173 -8.09 -16.33 -1.29
N PRO A 174 -6.82 -15.91 -1.44
CA PRO A 174 -6.44 -14.51 -1.39
C PRO A 174 -6.92 -13.75 -2.63
N TYR A 175 -7.53 -12.59 -2.42
CA TYR A 175 -8.06 -11.76 -3.52
C TYR A 175 -7.11 -10.62 -3.85
N ARG A 176 -6.87 -9.71 -2.90
CA ARG A 176 -6.01 -8.53 -3.08
C ARG A 176 -5.46 -8.06 -1.74
N MET A 177 -4.28 -7.44 -1.80
CA MET A 177 -3.77 -6.62 -0.71
C MET A 177 -4.17 -5.16 -0.90
N VAL A 178 -4.53 -4.50 0.20
CA VAL A 178 -4.86 -3.09 0.25
C VAL A 178 -3.95 -2.42 1.27
N ASN A 179 -3.26 -1.37 0.84
CA ASN A 179 -2.57 -0.46 1.76
C ASN A 179 -3.57 0.63 2.15
N TRP A 180 -3.91 0.69 3.43
CA TRP A 180 -4.85 1.68 3.94
C TRP A 180 -4.26 2.33 5.20
N GLY A 181 -4.03 3.64 5.11
CA GLY A 181 -3.27 4.40 6.11
C GLY A 181 -1.81 3.97 6.19
N ARG A 182 -1.39 3.43 7.35
CA ARG A 182 -0.04 2.90 7.59
C ARG A 182 -0.04 1.38 7.78
N ARG A 183 -1.08 0.69 7.30
CA ARG A 183 -1.31 -0.75 7.54
C ARG A 183 -1.64 -1.46 6.23
N TRP A 184 -1.18 -2.70 6.15
CA TRP A 184 -1.46 -3.60 5.03
C TRP A 184 -2.56 -4.58 5.43
N TYR A 185 -3.54 -4.74 4.55
CA TYR A 185 -4.68 -5.64 4.73
C TYR A 185 -4.75 -6.62 3.56
N LEU A 186 -5.05 -7.88 3.83
CA LEU A 186 -5.36 -8.90 2.84
C LEU A 186 -6.86 -9.15 2.87
N VAL A 187 -7.53 -8.90 1.74
CA VAL A 187 -8.91 -9.33 1.50
C VAL A 187 -8.85 -10.74 0.93
N ALA A 188 -9.54 -11.68 1.58
CA ALA A 188 -9.54 -13.09 1.17
C ALA A 188 -10.83 -13.80 1.56
N TRP A 189 -11.19 -14.84 0.81
CA TRP A 189 -12.25 -15.76 1.22
C TRP A 189 -11.70 -16.81 2.18
N ASP A 190 -12.21 -16.85 3.40
CA ASP A 190 -11.81 -17.84 4.40
C ASP A 190 -12.55 -19.16 4.15
N THR A 191 -11.83 -20.16 3.64
CA THR A 191 -12.42 -21.45 3.26
C THR A 191 -13.00 -22.25 4.42
N GLN A 192 -12.59 -21.95 5.65
CA GLN A 192 -13.11 -22.62 6.85
C GLN A 192 -14.38 -21.94 7.38
N ARG A 193 -14.55 -20.66 7.09
CA ARG A 193 -15.68 -19.85 7.56
C ARG A 193 -16.74 -19.62 6.49
N ASP A 194 -16.41 -19.93 5.25
CA ASP A 194 -17.25 -19.73 4.08
C ASP A 194 -17.72 -18.27 3.96
N ASP A 195 -16.79 -17.34 4.18
CA ASP A 195 -17.07 -15.90 4.20
C ASP A 195 -15.84 -15.06 3.82
N TRP A 196 -16.09 -13.83 3.34
CA TRP A 196 -15.06 -12.84 3.07
C TRP A 196 -14.49 -12.27 4.37
N ARG A 197 -13.16 -12.25 4.48
CA ARG A 197 -12.47 -11.71 5.65
C ARG A 197 -11.30 -10.82 5.25
N ILE A 198 -11.01 -9.90 6.16
CA ILE A 198 -9.87 -9.00 6.06
C ILE A 198 -8.87 -9.38 7.14
N PHE A 199 -7.64 -9.65 6.73
CA PHE A 199 -6.53 -10.01 7.61
C PHE A 199 -5.51 -8.89 7.62
N ARG A 200 -5.08 -8.47 8.81
CA ARG A 200 -3.96 -7.54 8.97
C ARG A 200 -2.66 -8.25 8.65
N VAL A 201 -1.94 -7.80 7.63
CA VAL A 201 -0.74 -8.51 7.13
C VAL A 201 0.40 -8.48 8.15
N ASP A 202 0.47 -7.46 9.01
CA ASP A 202 1.42 -7.42 10.15
C ASP A 202 1.20 -8.54 11.18
N ARG A 203 0.08 -9.28 11.10
CA ARG A 203 -0.28 -10.40 11.97
C ARG A 203 -0.32 -11.75 11.25
N VAL A 204 0.14 -11.78 10.00
CA VAL A 204 0.14 -12.97 9.13
C VAL A 204 1.55 -13.55 9.08
N SER A 205 1.68 -14.84 9.33
CA SER A 205 2.91 -15.61 9.10
C SER A 205 2.65 -16.69 8.04
N PRO A 206 2.99 -16.44 6.75
CA PRO A 206 2.77 -17.38 5.66
C PRO A 206 3.47 -18.73 5.90
N ARG A 207 2.82 -19.81 5.49
CA ARG A 207 3.41 -21.15 5.48
C ARG A 207 3.63 -21.63 4.05
N SER A 208 4.84 -22.12 3.79
CA SER A 208 5.22 -22.75 2.54
C SER A 208 5.17 -24.28 2.65
N PRO A 209 4.72 -25.00 1.62
CA PRO A 209 4.23 -24.50 0.33
C PRO A 209 2.81 -23.92 0.41
N THR A 210 2.46 -23.09 -0.59
CA THR A 210 1.08 -22.62 -0.83
C THR A 210 0.14 -23.81 -1.09
N GLY A 211 -1.16 -23.56 -0.92
CA GLY A 211 -2.22 -24.54 -1.20
C GLY A 211 -2.55 -24.62 -2.70
N PRO A 212 -3.55 -25.44 -3.07
CA PRO A 212 -3.93 -25.63 -4.46
C PRO A 212 -4.49 -24.34 -5.08
N ARG A 213 -4.48 -24.29 -6.41
CA ARG A 213 -5.12 -23.20 -7.16
C ARG A 213 -6.64 -23.22 -7.00
N PHE A 214 -7.26 -22.05 -7.10
CA PHE A 214 -8.71 -21.86 -7.02
C PHE A 214 -9.21 -20.99 -8.17
N THR A 215 -10.53 -21.02 -8.41
CA THR A 215 -11.19 -20.10 -9.35
C THR A 215 -11.54 -18.82 -8.60
N PRO A 216 -11.08 -17.63 -9.08
CA PRO A 216 -11.37 -16.37 -8.40
C PRO A 216 -12.87 -16.13 -8.21
N ARG A 217 -13.22 -15.58 -7.04
CA ARG A 217 -14.58 -15.18 -6.70
C ARG A 217 -14.73 -13.67 -6.91
N ASP A 218 -15.92 -13.25 -7.30
CA ASP A 218 -16.25 -11.83 -7.37
C ASP A 218 -16.44 -11.26 -5.96
N LEU A 219 -15.85 -10.08 -5.73
CA LEU A 219 -15.99 -9.37 -4.47
C LEU A 219 -17.44 -8.84 -4.35
N PRO A 220 -18.07 -8.89 -3.16
CA PRO A 220 -19.41 -8.36 -2.94
C PRO A 220 -19.39 -6.81 -2.79
N ALA A 221 -18.61 -6.11 -3.62
CA ALA A 221 -18.48 -4.66 -3.64
C ALA A 221 -17.92 -4.20 -5.00
N GLU A 222 -18.29 -3.00 -5.43
CA GLU A 222 -17.76 -2.38 -6.65
C GLU A 222 -16.34 -1.83 -6.44
N ASP A 223 -16.04 -1.30 -5.25
CA ASP A 223 -14.71 -0.78 -4.87
C ASP A 223 -14.14 -1.52 -3.64
N ILE A 224 -12.93 -2.06 -3.79
CA ILE A 224 -12.22 -2.75 -2.73
C ILE A 224 -11.75 -1.82 -1.61
N ALA A 225 -11.37 -0.58 -1.92
CA ALA A 225 -10.94 0.40 -0.93
C ALA A 225 -12.11 0.80 -0.03
N GLU A 226 -13.29 0.99 -0.59
CA GLU A 226 -14.52 1.24 0.17
C GLU A 226 -14.91 0.02 1.01
N TYR A 227 -14.85 -1.18 0.43
CA TYR A 227 -15.11 -2.43 1.16
C TYR A 227 -14.17 -2.59 2.37
N VAL A 228 -12.86 -2.38 2.17
CA VAL A 228 -11.88 -2.44 3.27
C VAL A 228 -12.13 -1.35 4.28
N SER A 229 -12.42 -0.12 3.86
CA SER A 229 -12.73 0.99 4.77
C SER A 229 -13.93 0.66 5.67
N ALA A 230 -15.03 0.19 5.07
CA ALA A 230 -16.23 -0.18 5.78
C ALA A 230 -16.00 -1.36 6.74
N CYS A 231 -15.31 -2.41 6.29
CA CYS A 231 -15.03 -3.59 7.12
C CYS A 231 -14.00 -3.31 8.22
N VAL A 232 -13.02 -2.43 8.01
CA VAL A 232 -12.07 -2.02 9.06
C VAL A 232 -12.77 -1.14 10.10
N ALA A 233 -13.65 -0.23 9.68
CA ALA A 233 -14.50 0.53 10.59
C ALA A 233 -15.47 -0.37 11.37
N ALA A 234 -15.97 -1.43 10.74
CA ALA A 234 -16.88 -2.41 11.34
C ALA A 234 -16.18 -3.60 12.04
N ALA A 235 -14.85 -3.65 12.03
CA ALA A 235 -14.07 -4.80 12.49
C ALA A 235 -14.39 -5.13 13.96
N PRO A 236 -14.32 -6.41 14.37
CA PRO A 236 -14.50 -6.81 15.76
C PRO A 236 -13.30 -6.33 16.58
N TRP A 237 -13.38 -5.10 17.05
CA TRP A 237 -12.58 -4.60 18.15
C TRP A 237 -12.90 -5.42 19.41
N ARG A 238 -11.91 -5.64 20.29
CA ARG A 238 -12.12 -6.38 21.56
C ARG A 238 -13.29 -5.80 22.37
N THR A 239 -13.43 -4.48 22.33
CA THR A 239 -14.51 -3.75 22.98
C THR A 239 -15.23 -2.92 21.92
N ARG A 240 -16.45 -3.34 21.55
CA ARG A 240 -17.36 -2.54 20.74
C ARG A 240 -18.34 -1.84 21.65
N VAL A 241 -18.57 -0.56 21.42
CA VAL A 241 -19.55 0.21 22.18
C VAL A 241 -20.45 0.97 21.22
N ARG A 242 -21.68 1.14 21.68
CA ARG A 242 -22.61 2.08 21.10
C ARG A 242 -22.70 3.25 22.05
N VAL A 243 -22.43 4.45 21.54
CA VAL A 243 -22.56 5.68 22.32
C VAL A 243 -23.59 6.57 21.66
N THR A 244 -24.52 7.06 22.47
CA THR A 244 -25.44 8.12 22.06
C THR A 244 -24.73 9.45 22.31
N VAL A 245 -24.47 10.20 21.25
CA VAL A 245 -23.77 11.49 21.29
C VAL A 245 -24.80 12.60 21.12
N LYS A 246 -24.74 13.61 21.99
CA LYS A 246 -25.59 14.81 21.93
C LYS A 246 -25.05 15.82 20.92
N ALA A 247 -25.00 15.41 19.66
CA ALA A 247 -24.69 16.27 18.52
C ALA A 247 -25.29 15.69 17.24
N PRO A 248 -25.55 16.51 16.20
CA PRO A 248 -26.01 16.04 14.91
C PRO A 248 -25.00 15.10 14.24
N ALA A 249 -25.50 14.07 13.54
CA ALA A 249 -24.66 13.05 12.88
C ALA A 249 -23.63 13.65 11.91
N ALA A 250 -23.99 14.69 11.16
CA ALA A 250 -23.11 15.34 10.19
C ALA A 250 -21.89 16.01 10.87
N GLU A 251 -22.08 16.56 12.06
CA GLU A 251 -21.00 17.21 12.82
C GLU A 251 -20.02 16.18 13.37
N ILE A 252 -20.54 15.08 13.94
CA ILE A 252 -19.71 13.99 14.45
C ILE A 252 -18.98 13.29 13.30
N ALA A 253 -19.64 13.03 12.18
CA ALA A 253 -19.02 12.43 11.00
C ALA A 253 -17.88 13.29 10.41
N ALA A 254 -17.95 14.61 10.53
CA ALA A 254 -16.87 15.51 10.09
C ALA A 254 -15.65 15.52 11.04
N ARG A 255 -15.85 15.23 12.32
CA ARG A 255 -14.79 15.21 13.36
C ARG A 255 -14.13 13.84 13.50
N VAL A 256 -14.87 12.79 13.19
CA VAL A 256 -14.44 11.42 13.36
C VAL A 256 -13.83 10.91 12.05
N PRO A 257 -12.57 10.44 12.05
CA PRO A 257 -12.02 9.78 10.89
C PRO A 257 -12.87 8.57 10.51
N GLY A 258 -13.18 8.36 9.22
CA GLY A 258 -14.08 7.30 8.75
C GLY A 258 -13.72 5.87 9.16
N PHE A 259 -12.55 5.66 9.77
CA PHE A 259 -12.10 4.39 10.32
C PHE A 259 -12.45 4.12 11.78
N ALA A 260 -12.87 5.15 12.50
CA ALA A 260 -13.11 5.06 13.93
C ALA A 260 -14.49 4.48 14.25
N GLY A 261 -15.41 4.39 13.30
CA GLY A 261 -16.72 3.78 13.49
C GLY A 261 -17.78 4.31 12.53
N SER A 262 -19.02 3.85 12.69
CA SER A 262 -20.18 4.35 11.94
C SER A 262 -20.99 5.34 12.78
N VAL A 263 -21.50 6.39 12.14
CA VAL A 263 -22.37 7.40 12.74
C VAL A 263 -23.75 7.30 12.08
N GLU A 264 -24.78 7.09 12.89
CA GLU A 264 -26.17 6.99 12.45
C GLU A 264 -26.99 8.10 13.11
N PRO A 265 -27.77 8.90 12.35
CA PRO A 265 -28.65 9.91 12.95
C PRO A 265 -29.74 9.23 13.77
N LEU A 266 -29.96 9.74 14.99
CA LEU A 266 -31.10 9.35 15.82
C LEU A 266 -32.23 10.37 15.69
N ASP A 267 -31.87 11.66 15.72
CA ASP A 267 -32.71 12.81 15.42
C ASP A 267 -31.84 13.99 14.92
N ASP A 268 -32.40 15.20 14.86
CA ASP A 268 -31.70 16.39 14.36
C ASP A 268 -30.58 16.87 15.29
N GLU A 269 -30.59 16.49 16.57
CA GLU A 269 -29.65 16.97 17.59
C GLU A 269 -28.77 15.85 18.20
N THR A 270 -29.07 14.59 17.91
CA THR A 270 -28.39 13.43 18.48
C THR A 270 -28.09 12.36 17.43
N CYS A 271 -27.00 11.63 17.66
CA CYS A 271 -26.61 10.53 16.80
C CYS A 271 -26.08 9.35 17.61
N VAL A 272 -26.20 8.17 17.02
CA VAL A 272 -25.58 6.95 17.52
C VAL A 272 -24.22 6.79 16.84
N PHE A 273 -23.15 6.80 17.64
CA PHE A 273 -21.81 6.47 17.16
C PHE A 273 -21.44 5.05 17.61
N SER A 274 -21.29 4.15 16.64
CA SER A 274 -20.88 2.77 16.86
C SER A 274 -19.38 2.65 16.57
N THR A 275 -18.59 2.42 17.62
CA THR A 275 -17.13 2.41 17.55
C THR A 275 -16.55 1.26 18.37
N GLY A 276 -15.25 1.02 18.22
CA GLY A 276 -14.52 0.08 19.05
C GLY A 276 -13.03 0.34 19.07
N ALA A 277 -12.36 -0.25 20.06
CA ALA A 277 -10.92 -0.21 20.20
C ALA A 277 -10.37 -1.52 20.78
N ASP A 278 -9.05 -1.68 20.73
CA ASP A 278 -8.34 -2.83 21.32
C ASP A 278 -8.38 -2.83 22.85
N ASN A 279 -8.63 -1.66 23.49
CA ASN A 279 -8.77 -1.49 24.93
C ASN A 279 -9.67 -0.29 25.31
N PRO A 280 -10.27 -0.28 26.53
CA PRO A 280 -11.14 0.81 26.99
C PRO A 280 -10.45 2.17 27.11
N GLU A 281 -9.14 2.21 27.39
CA GLU A 281 -8.34 3.43 27.52
C GLU A 281 -8.34 4.24 26.22
N THR A 282 -8.03 3.57 25.11
CA THR A 282 -7.97 4.19 23.78
C THR A 282 -9.35 4.70 23.39
N LEU A 283 -10.38 3.91 23.66
CA LEU A 283 -11.77 4.26 23.36
C LEU A 283 -12.22 5.51 24.12
N ALA A 284 -11.87 5.61 25.41
CA ALA A 284 -12.18 6.79 26.21
C ALA A 284 -11.51 8.07 25.70
N ILE A 285 -10.26 7.99 25.23
CA ILE A 285 -9.56 9.13 24.61
C ILE A 285 -10.30 9.60 23.35
N TRP A 286 -10.67 8.68 22.47
CA TRP A 286 -11.40 9.02 21.24
C TRP A 286 -12.77 9.64 21.53
N LEU A 287 -13.52 9.08 22.48
CA LEU A 287 -14.81 9.62 22.89
C LEU A 287 -14.66 11.02 23.50
N GLY A 288 -13.62 11.26 24.31
CA GLY A 288 -13.32 12.58 24.87
C GLY A 288 -12.99 13.63 23.81
N MET A 289 -12.44 13.24 22.65
CA MET A 289 -12.12 14.15 21.54
C MET A 289 -13.35 14.53 20.69
N LEU A 290 -14.51 13.91 20.89
CA LEU A 290 -15.73 14.27 20.15
C LEU A 290 -16.17 15.72 20.41
N GLY A 291 -15.83 16.26 21.59
CA GLY A 291 -16.20 17.62 21.98
C GLY A 291 -17.71 17.80 22.15
N ALA A 292 -18.42 16.72 22.47
CA ALA A 292 -19.86 16.69 22.73
C ALA A 292 -20.13 15.73 23.89
N ASP A 293 -21.24 15.95 24.60
CA ASP A 293 -21.70 15.03 25.65
C ASP A 293 -22.11 13.69 25.02
N PHE A 294 -21.79 12.59 25.69
CA PHE A 294 -22.15 11.25 25.21
C PHE A 294 -22.55 10.33 26.36
N THR A 295 -23.35 9.31 26.03
CA THR A 295 -23.76 8.24 26.95
C THR A 295 -23.34 6.90 26.38
N VAL A 296 -22.69 6.07 27.21
CA VAL A 296 -22.22 4.73 26.83
C VAL A 296 -23.29 3.68 27.11
N GLU A 297 -23.61 2.85 26.12
CA GLU A 297 -24.54 1.74 26.25
C GLU A 297 -23.82 0.41 26.48
N ASN A 298 -24.25 -0.35 27.49
CA ASN A 298 -23.87 -1.76 27.71
C ASN A 298 -22.36 -2.07 27.73
N ALA A 299 -21.52 -1.16 28.26
CA ALA A 299 -20.07 -1.36 28.36
C ALA A 299 -19.52 -0.97 29.75
N PRO A 300 -19.69 -1.83 30.78
CA PRO A 300 -19.34 -1.50 32.16
C PRO A 300 -17.86 -1.18 32.36
N GLU A 301 -16.96 -1.92 31.70
CA GLU A 301 -15.51 -1.69 31.78
C GLU A 301 -15.12 -0.29 31.27
N LEU A 302 -15.76 0.17 30.19
CA LEU A 302 -15.53 1.52 29.67
C LEU A 302 -16.10 2.59 30.61
N VAL A 303 -17.29 2.36 31.17
CA VAL A 303 -17.91 3.29 32.12
C VAL A 303 -17.03 3.46 33.36
N ASP A 304 -16.47 2.38 33.91
CA ASP A 304 -15.58 2.45 35.06
C ASP A 304 -14.27 3.18 34.72
N HIS A 305 -13.73 2.96 33.51
CA HIS A 305 -12.57 3.70 33.04
C HIS A 305 -12.86 5.21 32.86
N LEU A 306 -14.01 5.57 32.29
CA LEU A 306 -14.44 6.97 32.13
C LEU A 306 -14.63 7.66 33.48
N ARG A 307 -15.18 6.99 34.49
CA ARG A 307 -15.27 7.52 35.86
C ARG A 307 -13.89 7.83 36.43
N SER A 308 -12.94 6.90 36.29
CA SER A 308 -11.55 7.10 36.74
C SER A 308 -10.88 8.29 36.04
N LEU A 309 -11.10 8.46 34.74
CA LEU A 309 -10.62 9.62 33.98
C LEU A 309 -11.29 10.92 34.41
N ALA A 310 -12.61 10.92 34.60
CA ALA A 310 -13.36 12.09 35.08
C ALA A 310 -12.84 12.56 36.44
N ASP A 311 -12.65 11.64 37.39
CA ASP A 311 -12.08 11.95 38.70
C ASP A 311 -10.64 12.49 38.59
N ARG A 312 -9.84 11.92 37.68
CA ARG A 312 -8.46 12.37 37.44
C ARG A 312 -8.42 13.78 36.86
N TYR A 313 -9.29 14.10 35.89
CA TYR A 313 -9.38 15.42 35.29
C TYR A 313 -10.00 16.45 36.24
N ALA A 314 -11.00 16.07 37.04
CA ALA A 314 -11.56 16.93 38.08
C ALA A 314 -10.47 17.34 39.10
N ARG A 315 -9.66 16.38 39.58
CA ARG A 315 -8.52 16.69 40.46
C ARG A 315 -7.47 17.57 39.79
N ALA A 316 -7.20 17.36 38.49
CA ALA A 316 -6.23 18.17 37.75
C ALA A 316 -6.72 19.61 37.48
N ALA A 317 -8.04 19.80 37.33
CA ALA A 317 -8.66 21.10 37.10
C ALA A 317 -8.91 21.90 38.39
N ALA A 318 -8.85 21.26 39.56
CA ALA A 318 -9.09 21.88 40.87
C ALA A 318 -7.91 22.70 41.43
N ASN A 319 -7.03 23.21 40.55
CA ASN A 319 -5.96 24.15 40.92
C ASN A 319 -6.51 25.48 41.43
#